data_AF-A0AA38GN49-F1
#
_entry.id   AF-A0AA38GN49-F1
#
_cell.length_a   1.000
_cell.length_b   1.000
_cell.length_c   1.000
_cell.angle_alpha   90.00
_cell.angle_beta   90.00
_cell.angle_gamma   90.00
#
_symmetry.space_group_name_H-M   'P 1'
#
loop_
_entity.id
_entity.type
_entity.pdbx_description
1 polymer ?
#
loop_
_entity_poly.entity_id
_entity_poly.type
_entity_poly.pdbx_seq_one_letter_code
_entity_poly.pdbx_strand_id
1 'polypeptide(L)'
;GILEKLSRPTCKLLNREDEREKEKMASVAAAIEQAAGPKRVDESLWWDSFLSLFNQLQQQQSFSSPDLLMKLGKQHGCLLNLLSIFKLPNANSRSAIICPRIIIGEHNIEIKPELRNVVLQLSSSLALDEVQMYILVSRCLEQEATLVADEIRPLFERIAMQYFLERQCLLKCTHQILMHK
;
A
#
# COMPACT_ATOMS: atom_id res chain seq x y z
N GLY A 1 -15.20 -63.11 -32.75
CA GLY A 1 -16.23 -62.76 -31.76
C GLY A 1 -15.83 -61.47 -31.09
N ILE A 2 -16.76 -60.52 -31.07
CA ILE A 2 -16.66 -59.16 -30.55
C ILE A 2 -16.30 -59.20 -29.05
N LEU A 3 -15.23 -58.52 -28.61
CA LEU A 3 -15.01 -58.05 -27.22
C LEU A 3 -13.67 -57.27 -27.14
N GLU A 4 -13.58 -56.17 -27.88
CA GLU A 4 -12.65 -55.08 -27.60
C GLU A 4 -13.50 -53.82 -27.44
N LYS A 5 -13.09 -52.92 -26.54
CA LYS A 5 -13.70 -51.60 -26.20
C LYS A 5 -14.64 -51.59 -24.98
N LEU A 6 -14.07 -51.53 -23.78
CA LEU A 6 -14.62 -50.75 -22.65
C LEU A 6 -13.46 -50.30 -21.73
N SER A 7 -12.52 -49.50 -22.28
CA SER A 7 -11.60 -48.72 -21.44
C SER A 7 -12.20 -47.31 -21.27
N ARG A 8 -12.59 -47.01 -20.04
CA ARG A 8 -13.33 -45.81 -19.61
C ARG A 8 -12.57 -44.52 -19.93
N PRO A 9 -13.19 -43.52 -20.60
CA PRO A 9 -12.63 -42.18 -20.77
C PRO A 9 -13.09 -41.20 -19.67
N THR A 10 -13.34 -41.67 -18.44
CA THR A 10 -14.04 -40.87 -17.42
C THR A 10 -13.13 -39.90 -16.64
N CYS A 11 -11.85 -40.24 -16.41
CA CYS A 11 -10.97 -39.38 -15.59
C CYS A 11 -10.49 -38.08 -16.26
N LYS A 12 -10.48 -38.00 -17.60
CA LYS A 12 -10.00 -36.78 -18.31
C LYS A 12 -11.08 -35.70 -18.45
N LEU A 13 -12.35 -36.07 -18.33
CA LEU A 13 -13.47 -35.13 -18.41
C LEU A 13 -13.70 -34.43 -17.07
N LEU A 14 -13.67 -35.17 -15.96
CA LEU A 14 -13.76 -34.63 -14.60
C LEU A 14 -12.70 -33.54 -14.32
N ASN A 15 -11.43 -33.79 -14.67
CA ASN A 15 -10.37 -32.78 -14.50
C ASN A 15 -10.56 -31.53 -15.37
N ARG A 16 -11.16 -31.66 -16.56
CA ARG A 16 -11.44 -30.53 -17.46
C ARG A 16 -12.65 -29.72 -17.03
N GLU A 17 -13.62 -30.37 -16.38
CA GLU A 17 -14.77 -29.69 -15.77
C GLU A 17 -14.34 -28.94 -14.50
N ASP A 18 -13.52 -29.55 -13.65
CA ASP A 18 -12.92 -28.91 -12.46
C ASP A 18 -12.07 -27.68 -12.81
N GLU A 19 -11.23 -27.76 -13.86
CA GLU A 19 -10.44 -26.61 -14.30
C GLU A 19 -11.31 -25.50 -14.90
N ARG A 20 -12.36 -25.85 -15.65
CA ARG A 20 -13.29 -24.88 -16.24
C ARG A 20 -14.16 -24.21 -15.18
N GLU A 21 -14.53 -24.94 -14.11
CA GLU A 21 -15.21 -24.36 -12.95
C GLU A 21 -14.29 -23.45 -12.13
N LYS A 22 -13.02 -23.84 -11.91
CA LYS A 22 -12.02 -22.96 -11.29
C LYS A 22 -11.80 -21.69 -12.09
N GLU A 23 -11.69 -21.80 -13.41
CA GLU A 23 -11.50 -20.64 -14.30
C GLU A 23 -12.73 -19.74 -14.31
N LYS A 24 -13.95 -20.31 -14.34
CA LYS A 24 -15.20 -19.55 -14.15
C LYS A 24 -15.26 -18.86 -12.79
N MET A 25 -14.89 -19.54 -11.70
CA MET A 25 -14.90 -18.95 -10.36
C MET A 25 -13.86 -17.82 -10.23
N ALA A 26 -12.68 -17.98 -10.82
CA ALA A 26 -11.67 -16.93 -10.88
C ALA A 26 -12.14 -15.73 -11.71
N SER A 27 -12.81 -15.98 -12.84
CA SER A 27 -13.40 -14.93 -13.68
C SER A 27 -14.53 -14.18 -12.97
N VAL A 28 -15.40 -14.88 -12.24
CA VAL A 28 -16.46 -14.28 -11.43
C VAL A 28 -15.88 -13.48 -10.27
N ALA A 29 -14.86 -13.99 -9.58
CA ALA A 29 -14.16 -13.25 -8.52
C ALA A 29 -13.53 -11.96 -9.05
N ALA A 30 -12.86 -12.01 -10.20
CA ALA A 30 -12.30 -10.83 -10.85
C ALA A 30 -13.38 -9.82 -11.28
N ALA A 31 -14.52 -10.28 -11.79
CA ALA A 31 -15.65 -9.43 -12.15
C ALA A 31 -16.30 -8.76 -10.92
N ILE A 32 -16.42 -9.48 -9.81
CA ILE A 32 -16.93 -8.94 -8.53
C ILE A 32 -15.95 -7.92 -7.95
N GLU A 33 -14.63 -8.16 -8.03
CA GLU A 33 -13.62 -7.19 -7.63
C GLU A 33 -13.69 -5.91 -8.47
N GLN A 34 -13.93 -6.01 -9.78
CA GLN A 34 -14.12 -4.84 -10.66
C GLN A 34 -15.46 -4.12 -10.44
N ALA A 35 -16.49 -4.82 -9.96
CA ALA A 35 -17.80 -4.25 -9.65
C ALA A 35 -17.88 -3.60 -8.25
N ALA A 36 -16.90 -3.85 -7.37
CA ALA A 36 -16.84 -3.24 -6.05
C ALA A 36 -16.52 -1.74 -6.17
N GLY A 37 -17.48 -0.91 -5.77
CA GLY A 37 -17.29 0.55 -5.70
C GLY A 37 -16.14 0.95 -4.76
N PRO A 38 -15.68 2.21 -4.84
CA PRO A 38 -14.54 2.67 -4.07
C PRO A 38 -14.79 2.54 -2.56
N LYS A 39 -13.80 2.00 -1.83
CA LYS A 39 -13.87 1.86 -0.38
C LYS A 39 -13.34 3.12 0.29
N ARG A 40 -14.18 3.83 1.04
CA ARG A 40 -13.73 4.95 1.88
C ARG A 40 -13.14 4.42 3.19
N VAL A 41 -11.98 4.94 3.57
CA VAL A 41 -11.29 4.63 4.83
C VAL A 41 -10.97 5.92 5.59
N ASP A 42 -10.45 5.76 6.81
CA ASP A 42 -10.17 6.87 7.73
C ASP A 42 -9.09 7.82 7.18
N GLU A 43 -9.32 9.13 7.29
CA GLU A 43 -8.42 10.16 6.75
C GLU A 43 -7.04 10.17 7.43
N SER A 44 -6.95 9.72 8.69
CA SER A 44 -5.68 9.67 9.43
C SER A 44 -4.71 8.61 8.91
N LEU A 45 -5.14 7.77 7.96
CA LEU A 45 -4.27 6.82 7.27
C LEU A 45 -3.38 7.49 6.23
N TRP A 46 -3.73 8.70 5.77
CA TRP A 46 -2.90 9.44 4.83
C TRP A 46 -1.86 10.33 5.54
N TRP A 47 -0.67 10.41 4.97
CA TRP A 47 0.33 11.44 5.31
C TRP A 47 1.16 11.79 4.08
N ASP A 48 1.56 13.07 3.95
CA ASP A 48 2.55 13.49 2.97
C ASP A 48 3.97 13.11 3.43
N SER A 49 4.90 12.88 2.50
CA SER A 49 6.27 12.44 2.85
C SER A 49 6.98 13.45 3.76
N PHE A 50 7.43 12.98 4.93
CA PHE A 50 8.21 13.78 5.88
C PHE A 50 9.63 14.00 5.40
N LEU A 51 10.16 13.12 4.54
CA LEU A 51 11.45 13.35 3.90
C LEU A 51 11.41 14.62 3.04
N SER A 52 10.33 14.81 2.27
CA SER A 52 10.14 16.04 1.47
C SER A 52 10.07 17.28 2.35
N LEU A 53 9.29 17.23 3.44
CA LEU A 53 9.20 18.34 4.40
C LEU A 53 10.57 18.63 5.03
N PHE A 54 11.27 17.59 5.49
CA PHE A 54 12.57 17.73 6.15
C PHE A 54 13.60 18.37 5.24
N ASN A 55 13.71 17.92 3.99
CA ASN A 55 14.63 18.50 3.02
C ASN A 55 14.36 20.00 2.80
N GLN A 56 13.09 20.41 2.80
CA GLN A 56 12.74 21.83 2.70
C GLN A 56 13.10 22.61 3.96
N LEU A 57 12.82 22.07 5.15
CA LEU A 57 13.23 22.69 6.41
C LEU A 57 14.75 22.86 6.48
N GLN A 58 15.54 21.91 5.97
CA GLN A 58 17.00 22.03 5.92
C GLN A 58 17.51 23.10 4.96
N GLN A 59 16.79 23.37 3.87
CA GLN A 59 17.20 24.34 2.85
C GLN A 59 16.83 25.79 3.22
N GLN A 60 15.84 25.99 4.09
CA GLN A 60 15.35 27.30 4.46
C GLN A 60 16.07 27.83 5.71
N GLN A 61 16.60 29.05 5.64
CA GLN A 61 17.20 29.70 6.81
C GLN A 61 16.13 30.28 7.77
N SER A 62 14.93 30.59 7.27
CA SER A 62 13.82 31.14 8.05
C SER A 62 12.48 30.47 7.70
N PHE A 63 11.56 30.44 8.67
CA PHE A 63 10.19 29.92 8.48
C PHE A 63 9.21 30.91 7.84
N SER A 64 9.71 31.99 7.23
CA SER A 64 8.88 33.02 6.60
C SER A 64 8.42 32.68 5.18
N SER A 65 8.84 31.53 4.63
CA SER A 65 8.41 31.09 3.30
C SER A 65 6.93 30.67 3.32
N PRO A 66 6.05 31.29 2.50
CA PRO A 66 4.64 30.93 2.44
C PRO A 66 4.41 29.46 2.07
N ASP A 67 5.22 28.91 1.17
CA ASP A 67 5.14 27.51 0.73
C ASP A 67 5.42 26.53 1.88
N LEU A 68 6.40 26.87 2.71
CA LEU A 68 6.75 26.09 3.89
C LEU A 68 5.64 26.15 4.93
N LEU A 69 5.09 27.34 5.19
CA LEU A 69 3.96 27.51 6.11
C LEU A 69 2.72 26.72 5.65
N MET A 70 2.42 26.73 4.35
CA MET A 70 1.34 25.93 3.80
C MET A 70 1.57 24.42 4.01
N LYS A 71 2.77 23.92 3.77
CA LYS A 71 3.10 22.50 4.01
C LYS A 71 3.05 22.12 5.49
N LEU A 72 3.58 22.97 6.36
CA LEU A 72 3.48 22.79 7.81
C LEU A 72 2.02 22.78 8.27
N GLY A 73 1.18 23.66 7.73
CA GLY A 73 -0.26 23.68 7.99
C GLY A 73 -0.95 22.39 7.59
N LYS A 74 -0.66 21.86 6.39
CA LYS A 74 -1.21 20.58 5.92
C LYS A 74 -0.77 19.39 6.78
N GLN A 75 0.48 19.39 7.23
CA GLN A 75 1.04 18.30 8.04
C GLN A 75 0.90 18.52 9.55
N HIS A 76 0.22 19.58 9.99
CA HIS A 76 0.06 19.95 11.40
C HIS A 76 -0.49 18.80 12.25
N GLY A 77 -1.56 18.14 11.77
CA GLY A 77 -2.13 16.98 12.46
C GLY A 77 -1.14 15.84 12.63
N CYS A 78 -0.27 15.62 11.65
CA CYS A 78 0.77 14.60 11.76
C CYS A 78 1.88 14.98 12.74
N LEU A 79 2.30 16.25 12.73
CA LEU A 79 3.34 16.77 13.62
C LEU A 79 2.92 16.70 15.09
N LEU A 80 1.64 16.99 15.39
CA LEU A 80 1.10 16.87 16.75
C LEU A 80 1.00 15.42 17.23
N ASN A 81 0.63 14.50 16.34
CA ASN A 81 0.42 13.10 16.68
C ASN A 81 1.71 12.26 16.64
N LEU A 82 2.80 12.81 16.10
CA LEU A 82 4.13 12.18 16.02
C LEU A 82 4.03 10.73 15.52
N LEU A 83 4.62 9.78 16.24
CA LEU A 83 4.70 8.39 15.83
C LEU A 83 3.34 7.67 15.88
N SER A 84 2.29 8.26 16.46
CA SER A 84 0.95 7.66 16.50
C SER A 84 0.18 7.76 15.18
N ILE A 85 0.72 8.48 14.18
CA ILE A 85 0.17 8.48 12.82
C ILE A 85 0.36 7.14 12.10
N PHE A 86 1.40 6.39 12.48
CA PHE A 86 1.67 5.06 11.94
C PHE A 86 0.85 4.05 12.74
N LYS A 87 -0.29 3.68 12.18
CA LYS A 87 -1.29 2.83 12.82
C LYS A 87 -0.88 1.37 12.76
N LEU A 88 -1.38 0.59 13.72
CA LEU A 88 -1.25 -0.86 13.73
C LEU A 88 -2.15 -1.49 12.65
N PRO A 89 -1.88 -2.75 12.24
CA PRO A 89 -2.74 -3.50 11.33
C PRO A 89 -4.22 -3.48 11.76
N ASN A 90 -5.11 -3.34 10.77
CA ASN A 90 -6.52 -3.11 11.02
C ASN A 90 -7.40 -3.92 10.05
N ALA A 91 -8.45 -4.56 10.56
CA ALA A 91 -9.35 -5.39 9.75
C ALA A 91 -10.04 -4.60 8.63
N ASN A 92 -10.42 -3.33 8.88
CA ASN A 92 -11.03 -2.47 7.86
C ASN A 92 -10.02 -2.16 6.75
N SER A 93 -8.79 -1.81 7.10
CA SER A 93 -7.71 -1.53 6.14
C SER A 93 -7.34 -2.77 5.32
N ARG A 94 -7.26 -3.93 5.97
CA ARG A 94 -7.08 -5.23 5.30
C ARG A 94 -8.19 -5.53 4.30
N SER A 95 -9.45 -5.24 4.63
CA SER A 95 -10.56 -5.40 3.68
C SER A 95 -10.51 -4.37 2.54
N ALA A 96 -9.99 -3.17 2.81
CA ALA A 96 -9.96 -2.08 1.85
C ALA A 96 -8.95 -2.32 0.71
N ILE A 97 -7.79 -2.92 1.00
CA ILE A 97 -6.78 -3.25 -0.02
C ILE A 97 -7.23 -4.35 -1.01
N ILE A 98 -8.36 -5.01 -0.76
CA ILE A 98 -8.97 -5.96 -1.70
C ILE A 98 -9.80 -5.21 -2.74
N CYS A 99 -10.32 -4.03 -2.41
CA CYS A 99 -11.06 -3.21 -3.35
C CYS A 99 -10.14 -2.63 -4.44
N PRO A 100 -10.64 -2.41 -5.67
CA PRO A 100 -9.84 -1.85 -6.75
C PRO A 100 -9.46 -0.39 -6.51
N ARG A 101 -10.21 0.30 -5.64
CA ARG A 101 -10.03 1.73 -5.36
C ARG A 101 -10.33 2.05 -3.90
N ILE A 102 -9.47 2.86 -3.29
CA ILE A 102 -9.61 3.35 -1.91
C ILE A 102 -9.69 4.87 -1.93
N ILE A 103 -10.58 5.44 -1.10
CA ILE A 103 -10.69 6.89 -0.89
C ILE A 103 -10.25 7.21 0.55
N ILE A 104 -9.28 8.11 0.68
CA ILE A 104 -8.73 8.59 1.96
C ILE A 104 -8.82 10.11 1.98
N GLY A 105 -9.84 10.66 2.62
CA GLY A 105 -10.13 12.09 2.56
C GLY A 105 -10.35 12.56 1.12
N GLU A 106 -9.47 13.45 0.64
CA GLU A 106 -9.43 13.93 -0.75
C GLU A 106 -8.64 13.03 -1.71
N HIS A 107 -7.88 12.06 -1.19
CA HIS A 107 -7.03 11.19 -1.98
C HIS A 107 -7.79 9.99 -2.52
N ASN A 108 -7.54 9.66 -3.79
CA ASN A 108 -8.12 8.52 -4.48
C ASN A 108 -6.99 7.63 -4.98
N ILE A 109 -6.90 6.42 -4.44
CA ILE A 109 -5.82 5.48 -4.68
C ILE A 109 -6.35 4.29 -5.46
N GLU A 110 -5.76 4.02 -6.61
CA GLU A 110 -6.00 2.80 -7.37
C GLU A 110 -5.11 1.68 -6.82
N ILE A 111 -5.73 0.53 -6.56
CA ILE A 111 -5.06 -0.63 -5.99
C ILE A 111 -4.61 -1.56 -7.10
N LYS A 112 -3.30 -1.76 -7.20
CA LYS A 112 -2.63 -2.74 -8.03
C LYS A 112 -2.71 -4.12 -7.36
N PRO A 113 -3.51 -5.07 -7.88
CA PRO A 113 -3.72 -6.37 -7.25
C PRO A 113 -2.41 -7.15 -7.02
N GLU A 114 -1.43 -6.98 -7.91
CA GLU A 114 -0.11 -7.59 -7.84
C GLU A 114 0.70 -7.19 -6.60
N LEU A 115 0.40 -6.05 -5.99
CA LEU A 115 1.09 -5.58 -4.78
C LEU A 115 0.47 -6.11 -3.49
N ARG A 116 -0.75 -6.66 -3.52
CA ARG A 116 -1.54 -7.00 -2.31
C ARG A 116 -0.80 -7.97 -1.39
N ASN A 117 -0.27 -9.07 -1.92
CA ASN A 117 0.42 -10.08 -1.12
C ASN A 117 1.67 -9.52 -0.44
N VAL A 118 2.46 -8.72 -1.18
CA VAL A 118 3.66 -8.05 -0.67
C VAL A 118 3.28 -7.07 0.43
N VAL A 119 2.24 -6.26 0.23
CA VAL A 119 1.72 -5.32 1.23
C VAL A 119 1.28 -6.03 2.51
N LEU A 120 0.55 -7.14 2.40
CA LEU A 120 0.12 -7.93 3.57
C LEU A 120 1.29 -8.52 4.35
N GLN A 121 2.28 -9.07 3.64
CA GLN A 121 3.49 -9.62 4.28
C GLN A 121 4.31 -8.54 4.99
N LEU A 122 4.51 -7.39 4.34
CA LEU A 122 5.24 -6.25 4.90
C LEU A 122 4.50 -5.62 6.08
N SER A 123 3.19 -5.41 5.95
CA SER A 123 2.32 -4.88 7.01
C SER A 123 2.41 -5.73 8.28
N SER A 124 2.33 -7.05 8.13
CA SER A 124 2.51 -7.99 9.23
C SER A 124 3.90 -7.91 9.86
N SER A 125 4.95 -7.75 9.04
CA SER A 125 6.34 -7.76 9.52
C SER A 125 6.75 -6.46 10.22
N LEU A 126 6.25 -5.31 9.74
CA LEU A 126 6.59 -3.98 10.26
C LEU A 126 5.53 -3.42 11.22
N ALA A 127 4.47 -4.17 11.48
CA ALA A 127 3.32 -3.78 12.28
C ALA A 127 2.76 -2.40 11.87
N LEU A 128 2.57 -2.21 10.57
CA LEU A 128 1.98 -1.01 9.97
C LEU A 128 0.66 -1.37 9.30
N ASP A 129 -0.35 -0.51 9.45
CA ASP A 129 -1.64 -0.61 8.79
C ASP A 129 -1.54 -0.94 7.30
N GLU A 130 -2.40 -1.84 6.81
CA GLU A 130 -2.35 -2.35 5.45
C GLU A 130 -2.49 -1.26 4.37
N VAL A 131 -3.31 -0.23 4.60
CA VAL A 131 -3.46 0.90 3.66
C VAL A 131 -2.24 1.78 3.71
N GLN A 132 -1.71 2.06 4.91
CA GLN A 132 -0.47 2.83 5.07
C GLN A 132 0.73 2.12 4.43
N MET A 133 0.80 0.79 4.55
CA MET A 133 1.80 -0.02 3.89
C MET A 133 1.67 0.04 2.37
N TYR A 134 0.44 -0.02 1.83
CA TYR A 134 0.22 0.15 0.39
C TYR A 134 0.73 1.50 -0.10
N ILE A 135 0.42 2.60 0.61
CA ILE A 135 0.90 3.95 0.28
C ILE A 135 2.44 3.97 0.22
N LEU A 136 3.10 3.37 1.21
CA LEU A 136 4.56 3.32 1.28
C LEU A 136 5.16 2.53 0.11
N VAL A 137 4.60 1.35 -0.19
CA VAL A 137 5.03 0.51 -1.32
C VAL A 137 4.82 1.24 -2.65
N SER A 138 3.66 1.87 -2.87
CA SER A 138 3.38 2.62 -4.10
C SER A 138 4.39 3.75 -4.31
N ARG A 139 4.65 4.55 -3.27
CA ARG A 139 5.62 5.66 -3.34
C ARG A 139 7.04 5.18 -3.64
N CYS A 140 7.47 4.07 -3.03
CA CYS A 140 8.78 3.50 -3.33
C CYS A 140 8.91 2.98 -4.76
N LEU A 141 7.84 2.44 -5.33
CA LEU A 141 7.84 1.94 -6.71
C LEU A 141 7.72 3.09 -7.73
N GLU A 142 7.00 4.16 -7.42
CA GLU A 142 6.89 5.34 -8.29
C GLU A 142 8.24 6.08 -8.45
N GLN A 143 9.09 6.03 -7.43
CA GLN A 143 10.43 6.63 -7.47
C GLN A 143 11.39 5.89 -8.42
N GLU A 144 11.05 4.67 -8.84
CA GLU A 144 11.86 3.86 -9.76
C GLU A 144 11.00 3.34 -10.91
N ALA A 145 11.10 3.98 -12.08
CA ALA A 145 10.41 3.55 -13.30
C ALA A 145 10.85 2.16 -13.83
N THR A 146 11.67 1.39 -13.09
CA THR A 146 12.42 0.25 -13.64
C THR A 146 12.73 -0.82 -12.60
N LEU A 147 11.72 -1.37 -11.93
CA LEU A 147 11.90 -2.63 -11.23
C LEU A 147 11.03 -3.72 -11.83
N VAL A 148 11.72 -4.71 -12.40
CA VAL A 148 11.16 -6.03 -12.67
C VAL A 148 10.88 -6.67 -11.30
N ALA A 149 9.67 -7.18 -11.14
CA ALA A 149 9.11 -7.69 -9.89
C ALA A 149 9.76 -8.99 -9.34
N ASP A 150 11.05 -9.23 -9.61
CA ASP A 150 11.66 -10.56 -9.46
C ASP A 150 12.43 -10.79 -8.14
N GLU A 151 12.63 -9.76 -7.30
CA GLU A 151 13.25 -9.98 -5.99
C GLU A 151 12.48 -9.28 -4.85
N ILE A 152 11.74 -10.08 -4.07
CA ILE A 152 10.95 -9.65 -2.90
C ILE A 152 11.87 -9.16 -1.75
N ARG A 153 13.08 -9.70 -1.63
CA ARG A 153 14.00 -9.40 -0.51
C ARG A 153 14.62 -8.00 -0.59
N PRO A 154 15.18 -7.55 -1.74
CA PRO A 154 15.58 -6.16 -1.92
C PRO A 154 14.40 -5.18 -1.75
N LEU A 155 13.20 -5.59 -2.19
CA LEU A 155 12.00 -4.79 -1.98
C LEU A 155 11.69 -4.63 -0.49
N PHE A 156 11.71 -5.72 0.30
CA PHE A 156 11.47 -5.66 1.74
C PHE A 156 12.45 -4.72 2.45
N GLU A 157 13.75 -4.89 2.22
CA GLU A 157 14.79 -4.09 2.86
C GLU A 157 14.61 -2.60 2.56
N ARG A 158 14.28 -2.28 1.31
CA ARG A 158 14.02 -0.90 0.89
C ARG A 158 12.75 -0.32 1.52
N ILE A 159 11.64 -1.06 1.51
CA ILE A 159 10.40 -0.58 2.13
C ILE A 159 10.60 -0.38 3.64
N ALA A 160 11.31 -1.30 4.31
CA ALA A 160 11.67 -1.15 5.71
C ALA A 160 12.54 0.09 5.94
N MET A 161 13.53 0.35 5.08
CA MET A 161 14.36 1.55 5.14
C MET A 161 13.50 2.82 4.99
N GLN A 162 12.62 2.87 3.99
CA GLN A 162 11.74 4.02 3.78
C GLN A 162 10.80 4.24 4.96
N TYR A 163 10.25 3.16 5.54
CA TYR A 163 9.42 3.23 6.74
C TYR A 163 10.13 3.90 7.91
N PHE A 164 11.36 3.47 8.22
CA PHE A 164 12.13 4.07 9.31
C PHE A 164 12.63 5.48 8.96
N LEU A 165 12.92 5.75 7.70
CA LEU A 165 13.31 7.08 7.22
C LEU A 165 12.17 8.09 7.41
N GLU A 166 10.93 7.75 7.03
CA GLU A 166 9.76 8.60 7.24
C GLU A 166 9.55 8.94 8.73
N ARG A 167 9.67 7.94 9.61
CA ARG A 167 9.60 8.15 11.07
C ARG A 167 10.72 9.07 11.57
N GLN A 168 11.95 8.84 11.11
CA GLN A 168 13.09 9.64 11.51
C GLN A 168 12.94 11.09 11.02
N CYS A 169 12.51 11.29 9.78
CA CYS A 169 12.26 12.60 9.20
C CYS A 169 11.15 13.34 9.94
N LEU A 170 10.07 12.68 10.35
CA LEU A 170 9.05 13.28 11.21
C LEU A 170 9.67 13.86 12.49
N LEU A 171 10.47 13.06 13.21
CA LEU A 171 11.14 13.50 14.44
C LEU A 171 12.12 14.65 14.18
N LYS A 172 12.87 14.59 13.07
CA LYS A 172 13.79 15.64 12.66
C LYS A 172 13.06 16.94 12.30
N CYS A 173 11.93 16.87 11.60
CA CYS A 173 11.06 18.01 11.30
C CYS A 173 10.60 18.67 12.60
N THR A 174 10.02 17.87 13.52
CA THR A 174 9.57 18.38 14.83
C THR A 174 10.73 19.03 15.60
N HIS A 175 11.89 18.38 15.65
CA HIS A 175 13.06 18.94 16.31
C HIS A 175 13.47 20.28 15.69
N GLN A 176 13.57 20.37 14.36
CA GLN A 176 13.95 21.63 13.70
C GLN A 176 12.92 22.73 13.95
N ILE A 177 11.63 22.44 13.89
CA ILE A 177 10.57 23.42 14.16
C ILE A 177 10.68 23.96 15.59
N LEU A 178 10.92 23.09 16.58
CA LEU A 178 11.01 23.48 17.98
C LEU A 178 12.32 24.18 18.35
N MET A 179 13.41 23.90 17.62
CA MET A 179 14.74 24.46 17.90
C MET A 179 15.08 25.68 17.04
N HIS A 180 14.26 26.00 16.04
CA HIS A 180 14.40 27.23 15.27
C HIS A 180 14.17 28.43 16.19
N LYS A 181 15.15 29.34 16.23
CA LYS A 181 15.14 30.57 17.01
C LYS A 181 15.04 31.77 16.08
#